data_AF-A0A1E2V6T5-F1
#
_entry.id   AF-A0A1E2V6T5-F1
#
_cell.length_a   1.000
_cell.length_b   1.000
_cell.length_c   1.000
_cell.angle_alpha   90.00
_cell.angle_beta   90.00
_cell.angle_gamma   90.00
#
_symmetry.space_group_name_H-M   'P 1'
#
loop_
_entity.id
_entity.type
_entity.pdbx_description
1 polymer ?
#
loop_
_entity_poly.entity_id
_entity_poly.type
_entity_poly.pdbx_seq_one_letter_code
_entity_poly.pdbx_strand_id
1 'polypeptide(L)'
;MSFTLKPITDIQVDVSIDVPGAEKPSTLTARWRLHPFSEQQRIYDRQKNGEMTDDELVQTDLLDLQGVQDEAGDTIAFTPELLSQLMDLPYVRRPLVLSWFQAQQGRSQAAAKN
;
A
#
# COMPACT_ATOMS: atom_id res chain seq x y z
N MET A 1 20.61 1.41 22.36
CA MET A 1 20.15 0.40 21.38
C MET A 1 21.07 0.44 20.19
N SER A 2 21.61 -0.69 19.74
CA SER A 2 22.42 -0.80 18.52
C SER A 2 21.51 -1.10 17.32
N PHE A 3 21.77 -0.44 16.19
CA PHE A 3 21.09 -0.75 14.94
C PHE A 3 21.64 -2.07 14.38
N THR A 4 20.77 -3.04 14.13
CA THR A 4 21.15 -4.32 13.49
C THR A 4 20.67 -4.30 12.05
N LEU A 5 21.60 -4.34 11.10
CA LEU A 5 21.29 -4.42 9.69
C LEU A 5 20.66 -5.79 9.37
N LYS A 6 19.39 -5.82 8.99
CA LYS A 6 18.69 -6.99 8.46
C LYS A 6 18.11 -6.69 7.09
N PRO A 7 18.12 -7.63 6.15
CA PRO A 7 17.43 -7.46 4.87
C PRO A 7 15.92 -7.57 5.10
N ILE A 8 15.24 -6.44 5.18
CA ILE A 8 13.76 -6.37 5.18
C ILE A 8 13.35 -6.09 3.73
N THR A 9 12.55 -6.99 3.16
CA THR A 9 12.19 -6.96 1.73
C THR A 9 10.73 -6.57 1.50
N ASP A 10 9.90 -6.63 2.53
CA ASP A 10 8.52 -6.19 2.50
C ASP A 10 8.09 -5.54 3.83
N ILE A 11 6.96 -4.86 3.81
CA ILE A 11 6.42 -4.16 4.97
C ILE A 11 4.89 -4.11 4.89
N GLN A 12 4.23 -4.21 6.05
CA GLN A 12 2.78 -4.04 6.16
C GLN A 12 2.45 -2.64 6.66
N VAL A 13 1.47 -2.01 6.03
CA VAL A 13 0.98 -0.67 6.36
C VAL A 13 -0.54 -0.68 6.39
N ASP A 14 -1.11 -0.05 7.42
CA ASP A 14 -2.55 0.15 7.50
C ASP A 14 -2.95 1.35 6.64
N VAL A 15 -3.94 1.15 5.78
CA VAL A 15 -4.48 2.14 4.87
C VAL A 15 -5.87 2.53 5.37
N SER A 16 -5.97 3.75 5.88
CA SER A 16 -7.25 4.35 6.24
C SER A 16 -7.93 4.90 4.99
N ILE A 17 -9.18 4.51 4.77
CA ILE A 17 -10.00 4.85 3.62
C ILE A 17 -11.26 5.54 4.11
N ASP A 18 -11.44 6.79 3.69
CA ASP A 18 -12.68 7.54 3.93
C ASP A 18 -13.71 7.14 2.87
N VAL A 19 -14.61 6.23 3.23
CA VAL A 19 -15.69 5.77 2.33
C VAL A 19 -16.80 6.83 2.31
N PRO A 20 -17.19 7.35 1.13
CA PRO A 20 -18.27 8.32 1.02
C PRO A 20 -19.57 7.79 1.65
N GLY A 21 -20.13 8.55 2.60
CA GLY A 21 -21.36 8.17 3.30
C GLY A 21 -21.15 7.29 4.54
N ALA A 22 -19.93 6.84 4.83
CA ALA A 22 -19.62 6.19 6.10
C ALA A 22 -19.30 7.22 7.20
N GLU A 23 -19.72 6.94 8.43
CA GLU A 23 -19.43 7.81 9.59
C GLU A 23 -17.98 7.69 10.08
N LYS A 24 -17.30 6.58 9.76
CA LYS A 24 -15.94 6.27 10.20
C LYS A 24 -15.10 5.77 9.03
N PRO A 25 -13.79 6.06 9.01
CA PRO A 25 -12.88 5.49 8.04
C PRO A 25 -12.84 3.97 8.17
N SER A 26 -12.76 3.28 7.05
CA SER A 26 -12.46 1.85 6.98
C SER A 26 -10.95 1.66 6.90
N THR A 27 -10.44 0.56 7.44
CA THR A 27 -9.00 0.25 7.39
C THR A 27 -8.79 -1.05 6.65
N LEU A 28 -7.85 -1.06 5.71
CA LEU A 28 -7.28 -2.27 5.13
C LEU A 28 -5.78 -2.33 5.42
N THR A 29 -5.17 -3.50 5.30
CA THR A 29 -3.72 -3.67 5.46
C THR A 29 -3.11 -4.02 4.11
N ALA A 30 -2.15 -3.20 3.65
CA ALA A 30 -1.41 -3.40 2.42
C ALA A 30 0.01 -3.90 2.72
N ARG A 31 0.45 -4.95 2.03
CA ARG A 31 1.83 -5.43 2.09
C ARG A 31 2.58 -4.98 0.86
N TRP A 32 3.62 -4.18 1.06
CA TRP A 32 4.41 -3.57 0.00
C TRP A 32 5.81 -4.17 -0.07
N ARG A 33 6.34 -4.31 -1.28
CA ARG A 33 7.77 -4.53 -1.50
C ARG A 33 8.56 -3.30 -1.05
N LEU A 34 9.59 -3.49 -0.24
CA LEU A 34 10.54 -2.43 0.11
C LEU A 34 11.68 -2.38 -0.89
N HIS A 35 11.95 -1.18 -1.40
CA HIS A 35 13.03 -0.94 -2.33
C HIS A 35 14.25 -0.33 -1.63
N PRO A 36 15.48 -0.68 -2.06
CA PRO A 36 16.66 0.11 -1.73
C PRO A 36 16.48 1.56 -2.17
N PHE A 37 17.09 2.51 -1.45
CA PHE A 37 16.97 3.94 -1.74
C PHE A 37 17.32 4.30 -3.19
N SER A 38 18.31 3.62 -3.80
CA SER A 38 18.69 3.82 -5.19
C SER A 38 17.57 3.47 -6.18
N GLU A 39 16.79 2.43 -5.90
CA GLU A 39 15.64 2.05 -6.75
C GLU A 39 14.45 2.99 -6.49
N GLN A 40 14.21 3.38 -5.24
CA GLN A 40 13.18 4.38 -4.92
C GLN A 40 13.41 5.68 -5.69
N GLN A 41 14.65 6.18 -5.73
CA GLN A 41 14.99 7.39 -6.50
C GLN A 41 14.66 7.24 -7.98
N ARG A 42 14.96 6.09 -8.59
CA ARG A 42 14.62 5.81 -9.99
C ARG A 42 13.11 5.78 -10.22
N ILE A 43 12.36 5.16 -9.31
CA ILE A 43 10.89 5.14 -9.38
C ILE A 43 10.34 6.58 -9.33
N TYR A 44 10.81 7.40 -8.40
CA TYR A 44 10.41 8.81 -8.31
C TYR A 44 10.72 9.60 -9.58
N ASP A 45 11.91 9.41 -10.16
CA ASP A 45 12.31 10.08 -11.40
C ASP A 45 11.42 9.64 -12.58
N ARG A 46 11.09 8.34 -12.67
CA ARG A 46 10.16 7.81 -13.68
C ARG A 46 8.75 8.38 -13.52
N GLN A 47 8.22 8.46 -12.30
CA GLN A 47 6.91 9.08 -12.04
C GLN A 47 6.92 10.56 -12.41
N LYS A 48 7.96 11.30 -12.03
CA LYS A 48 8.12 12.72 -12.34
C LYS A 48 8.18 12.99 -13.84
N ASN A 49 8.81 12.09 -14.60
CA ASN A 49 8.90 12.18 -16.06
C ASN A 49 7.65 11.66 -16.78
N GLY A 50 6.66 11.11 -16.06
CA GLY A 50 5.47 10.49 -16.64
C GLY A 50 5.72 9.14 -17.30
N GLU A 51 6.85 8.49 -17.01
CA GLU A 51 7.25 7.17 -17.52
C GLU A 51 6.69 6.00 -16.67
N MET A 52 6.04 6.33 -15.56
CA MET A 52 5.37 5.39 -14.68
C MET A 52 4.16 6.07 -14.04
N THR A 53 3.02 5.42 -14.12
CA THR A 53 1.78 5.85 -13.46
C THR A 53 1.74 5.35 -12.03
N ASP A 54 0.91 5.99 -11.19
CA ASP A 54 0.64 5.48 -9.83
C ASP A 54 0.03 4.07 -9.86
N ASP A 55 -0.75 3.76 -10.91
CA ASP A 55 -1.44 2.49 -11.03
C ASP A 55 -0.44 1.37 -11.35
N GLU A 56 0.49 1.62 -12.27
CA GLU A 56 1.61 0.71 -12.54
C GLU A 56 2.50 0.51 -11.31
N LEU A 57 2.73 1.56 -10.51
CA LEU A 57 3.47 1.47 -9.25
C LEU A 57 2.78 0.50 -8.29
N VAL A 58 1.48 0.71 -8.05
CA VAL A 58 0.68 -0.11 -7.14
C VAL A 58 0.64 -1.57 -7.62
N GLN A 59 0.40 -1.81 -8.91
CA GLN A 59 0.37 -3.16 -9.48
C GLN A 59 1.71 -3.90 -9.38
N THR A 60 2.84 -3.19 -9.46
CA THR A 60 4.18 -3.80 -9.45
C THR A 60 4.64 -4.17 -8.04
N ASP A 61 4.29 -3.35 -7.05
CA ASP A 61 4.89 -3.42 -5.72
C ASP A 61 3.95 -3.91 -4.62
N LEU A 62 2.64 -3.95 -4.87
CA LEU A 62 1.68 -4.50 -3.93
C LEU A 62 1.77 -6.03 -3.92
N LEU A 63 2.11 -6.59 -2.77
CA LEU A 63 2.27 -8.03 -2.59
C LEU A 63 1.01 -8.71 -2.04
N ASP A 64 0.22 -8.00 -1.24
CA ASP A 64 -1.01 -8.51 -0.62
C ASP A 64 -1.91 -7.38 -0.10
N LEU A 65 -3.22 -7.65 -0.02
CA LEU A 65 -4.22 -6.81 0.64
C LEU A 65 -5.07 -7.65 1.60
N GLN A 66 -5.27 -7.15 2.81
CA GLN A 66 -6.10 -7.78 3.83
C GLN A 66 -7.14 -6.80 4.36
N GLY A 67 -8.27 -7.33 4.85
CA GLY A 67 -9.36 -6.51 5.40
C GLY A 67 -10.40 -6.05 4.38
N VAL A 68 -10.41 -6.64 3.18
CA VAL A 68 -11.47 -6.43 2.19
C VAL A 68 -12.57 -7.47 2.39
N GLN A 69 -13.81 -7.01 2.54
CA GLN A 69 -14.99 -7.85 2.71
C GLN A 69 -16.05 -7.50 1.66
N ASP A 70 -16.89 -8.46 1.31
CA ASP A 70 -18.08 -8.23 0.50
C ASP A 70 -19.27 -7.73 1.35
N GLU A 71 -20.41 -7.51 0.71
CA GLU A 71 -21.65 -7.07 1.39
C GLU A 71 -22.19 -8.09 2.40
N ALA A 72 -21.83 -9.37 2.28
CA ALA A 72 -22.21 -10.42 3.21
C ALA A 72 -21.26 -10.50 4.44
N GLY A 73 -20.15 -9.76 4.41
CA GLY A 73 -19.10 -9.77 5.43
C GLY A 73 -18.05 -10.85 5.21
N ASP A 74 -18.08 -11.55 4.07
CA ASP A 74 -17.10 -12.57 3.73
C ASP A 74 -15.80 -11.92 3.25
N THR A 75 -14.67 -12.48 3.67
CA THR A 75 -13.35 -11.93 3.31
C THR A 75 -13.04 -12.24 1.85
N ILE A 76 -12.76 -11.20 1.07
CA ILE A 76 -12.34 -11.33 -0.31
C ILE A 76 -10.82 -11.53 -0.34
N ALA A 77 -10.38 -12.63 -0.94
CA ALA A 77 -8.96 -12.90 -1.12
C ALA A 77 -8.34 -11.89 -2.10
N PHE A 78 -7.09 -11.49 -1.82
CA PHE A 78 -6.34 -10.63 -2.72
C PHE A 78 -6.12 -11.30 -4.08
N THR A 79 -6.53 -10.60 -5.13
CA THR A 79 -6.31 -10.99 -6.53
C THR A 79 -5.97 -9.73 -7.36
N PRO A 80 -5.28 -9.87 -8.50
CA PRO A 80 -5.05 -8.76 -9.42
C PRO A 80 -6.36 -8.09 -9.88
N GLU A 81 -7.42 -8.87 -10.04
CA GLU A 81 -8.75 -8.38 -10.40
C GLU A 81 -9.36 -7.52 -9.29
N LEU A 82 -9.24 -7.95 -8.03
CA LEU A 82 -9.65 -7.16 -6.88
C LEU A 82 -8.87 -5.83 -6.82
N LEU A 83 -7.56 -5.88 -7.08
CA LEU A 83 -6.74 -4.66 -7.11
C LEU A 83 -7.23 -3.67 -8.17
N SER A 84 -7.51 -4.16 -9.38
CA SER A 84 -8.05 -3.31 -10.45
C SER A 84 -9.36 -2.65 -10.04
N GLN A 85 -10.29 -3.42 -9.45
CA GLN A 85 -11.56 -2.90 -8.96
C GLN A 85 -11.37 -1.82 -7.88
N LEU A 86 -10.45 -2.05 -6.94
CA LEU A 86 -10.14 -1.08 -5.88
C LEU A 86 -9.48 0.19 -6.43
N MET A 87 -8.62 0.06 -7.45
CA MET A 87 -7.96 1.21 -8.09
C MET A 87 -8.92 2.05 -8.94
N ASP A 88 -10.02 1.45 -9.42
CA ASP A 88 -11.11 2.18 -10.10
C ASP A 88 -11.96 3.01 -9.12
N LEU A 89 -11.90 2.74 -7.82
CA LEU A 89 -12.62 3.52 -6.79
C LEU A 89 -11.83 4.77 -6.40
N PRO A 90 -12.32 6.00 -6.69
CA PRO A 90 -11.54 7.22 -6.48
C PRO A 90 -11.12 7.47 -5.01
N TYR A 91 -11.97 7.05 -4.07
CA TYR A 91 -11.72 7.19 -2.63
C TYR A 91 -10.77 6.12 -2.07
N VAL A 92 -10.49 5.04 -2.81
CA VAL A 92 -9.53 3.99 -2.42
C VAL A 92 -8.18 4.21 -3.10
N ARG A 93 -8.18 4.58 -4.39
CA ARG A 93 -6.99 4.76 -5.21
C ARG A 93 -5.95 5.64 -4.53
N ARG A 94 -6.35 6.84 -4.09
CA ARG A 94 -5.41 7.80 -3.50
C ARG A 94 -4.81 7.32 -2.17
N PRO A 95 -5.59 6.87 -1.17
CA PRO A 95 -5.03 6.29 0.05
C PRO A 95 -4.08 5.12 -0.20
N LEU A 96 -4.42 4.23 -1.14
CA LEU A 96 -3.59 3.07 -1.45
C LEU A 96 -2.23 3.48 -2.04
N VAL A 97 -2.22 4.39 -3.01
CA VAL A 97 -0.99 4.96 -3.58
C VAL A 97 -0.15 5.66 -2.49
N LEU A 98 -0.78 6.44 -1.62
CA LEU A 98 -0.09 7.13 -0.52
C LEU A 98 0.55 6.15 0.47
N SER A 99 -0.08 4.99 0.69
CA SER A 99 0.46 3.96 1.58
C SER A 99 1.78 3.35 1.08
N TRP A 100 2.01 3.30 -0.24
CA TRP A 100 3.31 2.88 -0.79
C TRP A 100 4.41 3.85 -0.36
N PHE A 101 4.19 5.16 -0.45
CA PHE A 101 5.20 6.14 -0.03
C PHE A 101 5.46 6.06 1.49
N GLN A 102 4.43 5.79 2.28
CA GLN A 102 4.57 5.56 3.72
C GLN A 102 5.41 4.31 4.00
N ALA A 103 5.14 3.20 3.29
CA ALA A 103 5.91 1.98 3.35
C ALA A 103 7.40 2.22 3.07
N GLN A 104 7.74 2.89 1.96
CA GLN A 104 9.14 3.16 1.59
C GLN A 104 9.88 4.07 2.58
N GLN A 105 9.18 4.97 3.26
CA GLN A 105 9.74 5.84 4.30
C GLN A 105 9.90 5.13 5.66
N GLY A 106 9.61 3.83 5.74
CA GLY A 106 9.62 3.07 6.99
C GLY A 106 8.50 3.45 7.95
N ARG A 107 7.50 4.23 7.48
CA ARG A 107 6.28 4.55 8.24
C ARG A 107 5.33 3.37 8.13
N SER A 108 5.64 2.32 8.87
CA SER A 108 4.77 1.16 9.09
C SER A 108 4.24 1.14 10.52
N GLN A 109 3.54 0.07 10.91
CA GLN A 109 3.35 -0.31 12.32
C GLN A 109 4.69 -0.57 13.05
N ALA A 110 5.61 0.39 13.07
CA ALA A 110 6.80 0.39 13.92
C ALA A 110 6.45 0.66 15.40
N ALA A 111 5.24 0.30 15.85
CA ALA A 111 4.75 0.49 17.21
C ALA A 111 3.89 -0.67 17.74
N ALA A 112 4.09 -1.90 17.27
CA ALA A 112 3.50 -3.08 17.90
C ALA A 112 4.50 -4.23 18.00
N LYS A 113 5.60 -4.00 18.75
CA LYS A 113 6.41 -5.02 19.44
C LYS A 113 7.58 -4.33 20.17
N ASN A 114 7.29 -3.77 21.35
CA ASN A 114 8.21 -3.66 22.49
C ASN A 114 7.37 -3.62 23.77
#